data_AF-A0A550GI34-F1
#
_entry.id   AF-A0A550GI34-F1
#
_cell.length_a   1.000
_cell.length_b   1.000
_cell.length_c   1.000
_cell.angle_alpha   90.00
_cell.angle_beta   90.00
_cell.angle_gamma   90.00
#
_symmetry.space_group_name_H-M   'P 1'
#
loop_
_entity.id
_entity.type
_entity.pdbx_description
1 polymer ?
#
loop_
_entity_poly.entity_id
_entity_poly.type
_entity_poly.pdbx_seq_one_letter_code
_entity_poly.pdbx_strand_id
1 'polypeptide(L)'
;MLEESKKHTISNYVIKKQKVSMRPVAERITDFQEVSLGLNKEQAILEANRCLQCPKPKCILSCPIGIDIPKFIRCIANENFEDAINKIREKNGLADVTGRVCPQEKLCEASCILVNKDVPIAIGALERFAADISIDKEIKALKPTGKKVAVIGSGPAGLTAAVDLATLGHEVTIYEAFHESGGVLTYGIPEFRLPKEVIGKAMKYVKYLGVKIEKNIIIGKSLTINDLFELGYYCIFIGSGAGAPKFLQIPGENLNGVYSANEFLTRCNLMRAYKFPEHTTPVYIGKQVAVIGGGNVAMDSARTALRLGANDVRIIYRRSEKEMPARIEEVKNTKDEGVKFITLANPLKILGNNQTHVIGLECIRMELGEPDASGRKRPIEVKGSNFTINVDMVIVAIGQKPNPIISRTTPKLEVDKEGYIIVDDRGRTSLEKVWAAGDIVPGPETVIEAMSGAKNAVKDIHLYLKRQEERGWVLDPVLTWKF
;
A
#
# COMPACT_ATOMS: atom_id res chain seq x y z
N MET A 1 -35.01 -18.34 38.51
CA MET A 1 -33.69 -17.81 38.13
C MET A 1 -33.83 -17.13 36.78
N LEU A 2 -34.32 -15.89 36.81
CA LEU A 2 -34.59 -15.05 35.64
C LEU A 2 -33.43 -14.08 35.47
N GLU A 3 -32.88 -14.08 34.25
CA GLU A 3 -32.31 -12.95 33.53
C GLU A 3 -31.65 -11.80 34.32
N GLU A 4 -30.32 -11.82 34.42
CA GLU A 4 -29.54 -10.58 34.42
C GLU A 4 -29.05 -10.28 33.01
N SER A 5 -29.98 -9.78 32.18
CA SER A 5 -29.61 -9.02 31.00
C SER A 5 -29.00 -7.69 31.46
N LYS A 6 -27.67 -7.65 31.61
CA LYS A 6 -26.93 -6.39 31.78
C LYS A 6 -27.14 -5.53 30.55
N LYS A 7 -28.16 -4.67 30.60
CA LYS A 7 -28.32 -3.50 29.73
C LYS A 7 -26.97 -2.77 29.72
N HIS A 8 -26.25 -2.84 28.61
CA HIS A 8 -25.09 -1.99 28.33
C HIS A 8 -25.61 -0.56 28.10
N THR A 9 -26.05 0.10 29.16
CA THR A 9 -26.47 1.50 29.16
C THR A 9 -25.24 2.38 29.02
N ILE A 10 -25.06 2.96 27.84
CA ILE A 10 -24.64 4.36 27.53
C ILE A 10 -23.70 5.05 28.56
N SER A 11 -22.73 4.38 29.17
CA SER A 11 -21.75 5.00 30.10
C SER A 11 -20.43 5.35 29.41
N ASN A 12 -20.19 4.86 28.19
CA ASN A 12 -18.91 5.05 27.48
C ASN A 12 -18.74 6.45 26.86
N TYR A 13 -19.70 7.37 27.02
CA TYR A 13 -19.57 8.75 26.56
C TYR A 13 -18.61 9.61 27.40
N VAL A 14 -18.15 9.10 28.55
CA VAL A 14 -17.20 9.82 29.41
C VAL A 14 -15.76 9.72 28.89
N ILE A 15 -15.41 8.63 28.18
CA ILE A 15 -14.04 8.39 27.74
C ILE A 15 -13.75 9.18 26.47
N LYS A 16 -12.88 10.20 26.60
CA LYS A 16 -12.41 11.02 25.47
C LYS A 16 -11.62 10.17 24.47
N LYS A 17 -11.71 10.52 23.18
CA LYS A 17 -10.89 9.90 22.14
C LYS A 17 -9.41 10.08 22.48
N GLN A 18 -8.66 8.99 22.46
CA GLN A 18 -7.24 9.03 22.77
C GLN A 18 -6.49 9.59 21.56
N LYS A 19 -5.66 10.60 21.80
CA LYS A 19 -4.85 11.23 20.76
C LYS A 19 -3.56 10.43 20.59
N VAL A 20 -3.27 10.04 19.35
CA VAL A 20 -1.98 9.46 18.99
C VAL A 20 -0.93 10.56 19.08
N SER A 21 0.11 10.33 19.89
CA SER A 21 1.22 11.27 20.04
C SER A 21 2.08 11.29 18.77
N MET A 22 2.58 12.47 18.44
CA MET A 22 3.49 12.68 17.31
C MET A 22 4.78 13.29 17.83
N ARG A 23 5.89 13.01 17.16
CA ARG A 23 7.16 13.70 17.43
C ARG A 23 7.01 15.21 17.16
N PRO A 24 7.68 16.07 17.94
CA PRO A 24 7.70 17.51 17.69
C PRO A 24 8.18 17.83 16.28
N VAL A 25 7.60 18.85 15.64
CA VAL A 25 7.95 19.23 14.26
C VAL A 25 9.44 19.52 14.11
N ALA A 26 10.00 20.32 15.02
CA ALA A 26 11.41 20.72 14.99
C ALA A 26 12.39 19.52 15.02
N GLU A 27 11.99 18.42 15.66
CA GLU A 27 12.80 17.19 15.73
C GLU A 27 12.52 16.28 14.53
N ARG A 28 11.25 16.10 14.14
CA ARG A 28 10.89 15.08 13.13
C ARG A 28 11.29 15.44 11.70
N ILE A 29 11.62 16.70 11.43
CA ILE A 29 12.09 17.16 10.11
C ILE A 29 13.58 16.95 9.91
N THR A 30 14.36 16.59 10.95
CA THR A 30 15.81 16.41 10.86
C THR A 30 16.24 14.97 10.65
N ASP A 31 15.29 14.02 10.65
CA ASP A 31 15.57 12.60 10.46
C ASP A 31 14.38 11.87 9.79
N PHE A 32 14.56 10.57 9.56
CA PHE A 32 13.59 9.70 8.92
C PHE A 32 12.86 8.76 9.88
N GLN A 33 12.95 8.98 11.20
CA GLN A 33 12.26 8.12 12.18
C GLN A 33 10.74 8.37 12.16
N GLU A 34 9.99 7.37 12.62
CA GLU A 34 8.52 7.39 12.60
C GLU A 34 7.93 8.64 13.28
N VAL A 35 7.04 9.35 12.57
CA VAL A 35 6.41 10.58 13.09
C VAL A 35 5.35 10.26 14.14
N SER A 36 4.51 9.26 13.85
CA SER A 36 3.46 8.80 14.76
C SER A 36 4.05 7.81 15.76
N LEU A 37 3.89 8.09 17.05
CA LEU A 37 4.40 7.26 18.14
C LEU A 37 3.44 6.13 18.54
N GLY A 38 2.23 6.10 17.97
CA GLY A 38 1.20 5.12 18.32
C GLY A 38 0.53 5.42 19.67
N LEU A 39 -0.28 4.47 20.13
CA LEU A 39 -0.89 4.49 21.46
C LEU A 39 -0.01 3.71 22.43
N ASN A 40 0.18 4.23 23.64
CA ASN A 40 0.70 3.41 24.73
C ASN A 40 -0.37 2.44 25.27
N LYS A 41 0.01 1.52 26.17
CA LYS A 41 -0.90 0.50 26.73
C LYS A 41 -2.16 1.12 27.35
N GLU A 42 -2.01 2.12 28.21
CA GLU A 42 -3.13 2.76 28.91
C GLU A 42 -4.08 3.45 27.92
N GLN A 43 -3.53 4.20 26.97
CA GLN A 43 -4.30 4.85 25.91
C GLN A 43 -5.03 3.82 25.02
N ALA A 44 -4.38 2.72 24.66
CA ALA A 44 -5.01 1.68 23.85
C ALA A 44 -6.20 1.04 24.58
N ILE A 45 -6.06 0.74 25.87
CA ILE A 45 -7.16 0.20 26.69
C ILE A 45 -8.30 1.22 26.80
N LEU A 46 -8.00 2.50 27.07
CA LEU A 46 -9.02 3.56 27.15
C LEU A 46 -9.75 3.73 25.82
N GLU A 47 -9.03 3.79 24.70
CA GLU A 47 -9.61 3.91 23.36
C GLU A 47 -10.45 2.67 22.99
N ALA A 48 -9.98 1.47 23.34
CA ALA A 48 -10.72 0.24 23.11
C ALA A 48 -12.05 0.20 23.88
N ASN A 49 -12.07 0.69 25.12
CA ASN A 49 -13.27 0.79 25.95
C ASN A 49 -14.33 1.78 25.41
N ARG A 50 -13.98 2.66 24.46
CA ARG A 50 -14.96 3.50 23.77
C ARG A 50 -15.81 2.73 22.76
N CYS A 51 -15.34 1.57 22.31
CA CYS A 51 -16.06 0.77 21.31
C CYS A 51 -17.39 0.27 21.85
N LEU A 52 -18.49 0.57 21.14
CA LEU A 52 -19.85 0.21 21.57
C LEU A 52 -20.20 -1.26 21.35
N GLN A 53 -19.28 -2.09 20.83
CA GLN A 53 -19.52 -3.50 20.52
C GLN A 53 -20.82 -3.70 19.73
N CYS A 54 -20.97 -2.92 18.64
CA CYS A 54 -22.18 -2.86 17.84
C CYS A 54 -22.62 -4.26 17.36
N PRO A 55 -23.90 -4.65 17.54
CA PRO A 55 -24.41 -5.94 17.05
C PRO A 55 -24.31 -6.13 15.53
N LYS A 56 -24.42 -5.02 14.78
CA LYS A 56 -24.24 -4.97 13.31
C LYS A 56 -23.06 -4.04 12.98
N PRO A 57 -21.82 -4.52 13.07
CA PRO A 57 -20.64 -3.67 12.99
C PRO A 57 -20.31 -3.29 11.54
N LYS A 58 -20.76 -2.09 11.13
CA LYS A 58 -20.47 -1.54 9.78
C LYS A 58 -18.96 -1.40 9.50
N CYS A 59 -18.15 -1.24 10.55
CA CYS A 59 -16.69 -1.18 10.41
C CYS A 59 -16.08 -2.45 9.80
N ILE A 60 -16.67 -3.65 10.04
CA ILE A 60 -16.23 -4.90 9.42
C ILE A 60 -16.51 -4.87 7.91
N LEU A 61 -17.71 -4.46 7.51
CA LEU A 61 -18.13 -4.40 6.11
C LEU A 61 -17.29 -3.42 5.29
N SER A 62 -16.85 -2.33 5.92
CA SER A 62 -16.03 -1.31 5.29
C SER A 62 -14.54 -1.65 5.25
N CYS A 63 -14.09 -2.69 5.95
CA CYS A 63 -12.73 -3.19 5.85
C CYS A 63 -12.64 -4.12 4.63
N PRO A 64 -11.80 -3.84 3.60
CA PRO A 64 -11.77 -4.63 2.38
C PRO A 64 -11.43 -6.11 2.55
N ILE A 65 -10.78 -6.48 3.67
CA ILE A 65 -10.45 -7.87 4.02
C ILE A 65 -11.30 -8.42 5.18
N GLY A 66 -12.27 -7.64 5.68
CA GLY A 66 -13.25 -8.07 6.67
C GLY A 66 -12.66 -8.45 8.03
N ILE A 67 -11.75 -7.64 8.59
CA ILE A 67 -11.24 -7.83 9.96
C ILE A 67 -12.40 -7.78 10.96
N ASP A 68 -12.42 -8.69 11.93
CA ASP A 68 -13.36 -8.69 13.04
C ASP A 68 -12.99 -7.62 14.08
N ILE A 69 -13.28 -6.37 13.73
CA ILE A 69 -12.89 -5.18 14.47
C ILE A 69 -13.42 -5.18 15.92
N PRO A 70 -14.72 -5.40 16.19
CA PRO A 70 -15.22 -5.41 17.56
C PRO A 70 -14.53 -6.46 18.43
N LYS A 71 -14.21 -7.63 17.88
CA LYS A 71 -13.61 -8.72 18.64
C LYS A 71 -12.17 -8.43 19.04
N PHE A 72 -11.30 -7.97 18.12
CA PHE A 72 -9.93 -7.64 18.53
C PHE A 72 -9.89 -6.45 19.49
N ILE A 73 -10.77 -5.46 19.30
CA ILE A 73 -10.87 -4.31 20.21
C ILE A 73 -11.32 -4.77 21.61
N ARG A 74 -12.24 -5.73 21.70
CA ARG A 74 -12.66 -6.32 22.98
C ARG A 74 -11.50 -7.02 23.67
N CYS A 75 -10.67 -7.73 22.92
CA CYS A 75 -9.45 -8.34 23.46
C CYS A 75 -8.51 -7.28 24.06
N ILE A 76 -8.29 -6.15 23.37
CA ILE A 76 -7.48 -5.03 23.91
C ILE A 76 -8.11 -4.45 25.18
N ALA A 77 -9.42 -4.22 25.18
CA ALA A 77 -10.13 -3.67 26.35
C ALA A 77 -10.03 -4.57 27.59
N ASN A 78 -9.92 -5.89 27.38
CA ASN A 78 -9.74 -6.90 28.42
C ASN A 78 -8.26 -7.24 28.70
N GLU A 79 -7.31 -6.48 28.14
CA GLU A 79 -5.86 -6.72 28.24
C GLU A 79 -5.36 -8.06 27.66
N ASN A 80 -6.18 -8.74 26.87
CA ASN A 80 -5.83 -9.97 26.14
C ASN A 80 -5.15 -9.63 24.80
N PHE A 81 -3.98 -9.01 24.85
CA PHE A 81 -3.32 -8.47 23.65
C PHE A 81 -2.92 -9.54 22.62
N GLU A 82 -2.56 -10.73 23.09
CA GLU A 82 -2.21 -11.84 22.20
C GLU A 82 -3.42 -12.29 21.36
N ASP A 83 -4.59 -12.42 21.99
CA ASP A 83 -5.83 -12.76 21.29
C ASP A 83 -6.23 -11.66 20.31
N ALA A 84 -5.96 -10.39 20.64
CA ALA A 84 -6.23 -9.27 19.75
C ALA A 84 -5.45 -9.40 18.42
N ILE A 85 -4.13 -9.61 18.50
CA ILE A 85 -3.31 -9.75 17.29
C ILE A 85 -3.62 -11.05 16.54
N ASN A 86 -3.87 -12.16 17.24
CA ASN A 86 -4.29 -13.41 16.61
C ASN A 86 -5.59 -13.21 15.83
N LYS A 87 -6.55 -12.47 16.39
CA LYS A 87 -7.82 -12.20 15.72
C LYS A 87 -7.66 -11.34 14.48
N ILE A 88 -6.73 -10.38 14.49
CA ILE A 88 -6.39 -9.59 13.30
C ILE A 88 -5.73 -10.49 12.25
N ARG A 89 -4.76 -11.33 12.65
CA ARG A 89 -3.97 -12.21 11.77
C ARG A 89 -4.79 -13.29 11.07
N GLU A 90 -5.96 -13.67 11.60
CA GLU A 90 -6.93 -14.53 10.87
C GLU A 90 -7.29 -13.96 9.49
N LYS A 91 -7.29 -12.63 9.35
CA LYS A 91 -7.63 -11.93 8.10
C LYS A 91 -6.47 -11.13 7.55
N ASN A 92 -5.52 -10.70 8.36
CA ASN A 92 -4.49 -9.74 7.98
C ASN A 92 -3.09 -10.16 8.45
N GLY A 93 -2.30 -10.76 7.54
CA GLY A 93 -0.90 -11.09 7.81
C GLY A 93 0.06 -9.89 7.83
N LEU A 94 -0.41 -8.68 7.50
CA LEU A 94 0.37 -7.44 7.44
C LEU A 94 -0.21 -6.38 8.39
N ALA A 95 -0.71 -6.80 9.55
CA ALA A 95 -1.31 -5.92 10.57
C ALA A 95 -0.40 -4.75 10.96
N ASP A 96 0.91 -5.01 11.07
CA ASP A 96 1.92 -4.02 11.40
C ASP A 96 2.00 -2.87 10.37
N VAL A 97 1.58 -3.12 9.13
CA VAL A 97 1.58 -2.18 8.02
C VAL A 97 0.25 -1.44 7.93
N THR A 98 -0.87 -2.17 7.88
CA THR A 98 -2.21 -1.61 7.61
C THR A 98 -2.67 -0.63 8.67
N GLY A 99 -2.32 -0.86 9.94
CA GLY A 99 -2.60 0.09 11.03
C GLY A 99 -1.94 1.47 10.82
N ARG A 100 -0.84 1.53 10.05
CA ARG A 100 -0.09 2.76 9.75
C ARG A 100 -0.53 3.45 8.46
N VAL A 101 -0.84 2.67 7.41
CA VAL A 101 -0.95 3.23 6.04
C VAL A 101 -2.37 3.21 5.46
N CYS A 102 -3.31 2.47 6.06
CA CYS A 102 -4.69 2.48 5.58
C CYS A 102 -5.29 3.91 5.68
N PRO A 103 -6.09 4.36 4.71
CA PRO A 103 -6.88 5.57 4.84
C PRO A 103 -8.15 5.26 5.67
N GLN A 104 -8.00 5.11 6.99
CA GLN A 104 -9.12 4.69 7.84
C GLN A 104 -10.30 5.65 7.77
N GLU A 105 -10.05 6.93 7.51
CA GLU A 105 -11.04 7.99 7.30
C GLU A 105 -11.91 7.80 6.05
N LYS A 106 -11.56 6.86 5.18
CA LYS A 106 -12.35 6.42 4.02
C LYS A 106 -12.89 4.99 4.18
N LEU A 107 -12.50 4.30 5.25
CA LEU A 107 -12.74 2.87 5.46
C LEU A 107 -13.40 2.61 6.83
N CYS A 108 -12.77 1.79 7.67
CA CYS A 108 -13.33 1.28 8.90
C CYS A 108 -13.76 2.37 9.90
N GLU A 109 -13.01 3.47 10.00
CA GLU A 109 -13.34 4.59 10.90
C GLU A 109 -14.45 5.47 10.33
N ALA A 110 -14.49 5.65 9.01
CA ALA A 110 -15.58 6.34 8.31
C ALA A 110 -16.94 5.66 8.52
N SER A 111 -16.93 4.33 8.65
CA SER A 111 -18.15 3.53 8.87
C SER A 111 -18.48 3.32 10.36
N CYS A 112 -17.68 3.84 11.28
CA CYS A 112 -17.94 3.74 12.71
C CYS A 112 -19.18 4.55 13.09
N ILE A 113 -20.10 4.02 13.90
CA ILE A 113 -21.30 4.76 14.32
C ILE A 113 -20.99 6.06 15.09
N LEU A 114 -19.82 6.12 15.73
CA LEU A 114 -19.35 7.31 16.45
C LEU A 114 -18.81 8.42 15.54
N VAL A 115 -18.68 8.18 14.22
CA VAL A 115 -18.30 9.21 13.24
C VAL A 115 -19.31 10.36 13.20
N ASN A 116 -20.60 10.07 13.44
CA ASN A 116 -21.67 11.08 13.48
C ASN A 116 -21.52 12.09 14.63
N LYS A 117 -20.59 11.82 15.57
CA LYS A 117 -20.22 12.71 16.67
C LYS A 117 -18.78 13.22 16.55
N ASP A 118 -18.18 13.06 15.37
CA ASP A 118 -16.78 13.42 15.07
C ASP A 118 -15.74 12.76 15.98
N VAL A 119 -16.09 11.59 16.55
CA VAL A 119 -15.21 10.86 17.47
C VAL A 119 -15.19 9.36 17.17
N PRO A 120 -14.94 8.93 15.91
CA PRO A 120 -14.84 7.50 15.60
C PRO A 120 -13.75 6.83 16.42
N ILE A 121 -13.91 5.53 16.66
CA ILE A 121 -12.87 4.70 17.31
C ILE A 121 -11.61 4.76 16.45
N ALA A 122 -10.44 4.95 17.06
CA ALA A 122 -9.14 4.93 16.39
C ALA A 122 -8.72 3.48 16.05
N ILE A 123 -9.47 2.84 15.15
CA ILE A 123 -9.32 1.43 14.78
C ILE A 123 -7.91 1.15 14.25
N GLY A 124 -7.39 2.03 13.39
CA GLY A 124 -6.04 1.86 12.85
C GLY A 124 -4.95 1.92 13.93
N ALA A 125 -5.12 2.81 14.91
CA ALA A 125 -4.19 2.95 16.03
C ALA A 125 -4.24 1.75 16.99
N LEU A 126 -5.42 1.17 17.20
CA LEU A 126 -5.60 -0.06 17.99
C LEU A 126 -5.04 -1.30 17.26
N GLU A 127 -5.24 -1.41 15.95
CA GLU A 127 -4.62 -2.45 15.12
C GLU A 127 -3.10 -2.37 15.19
N ARG A 128 -2.54 -1.16 14.99
CA ARG A 128 -1.11 -0.89 15.13
C ARG A 128 -0.61 -1.27 16.52
N PHE A 129 -1.29 -0.85 17.58
CA PHE A 129 -0.89 -1.16 18.96
C PHE A 129 -0.80 -2.68 19.18
N ALA A 130 -1.82 -3.44 18.79
CA ALA A 130 -1.83 -4.89 18.93
C ALA A 130 -0.68 -5.56 18.17
N ALA A 131 -0.34 -5.04 16.99
CA ALA A 131 0.78 -5.53 16.19
C ALA A 131 2.15 -5.18 16.81
N ASP A 132 2.34 -3.93 17.23
CA ASP A 132 3.61 -3.41 17.76
C ASP A 132 4.06 -4.14 19.03
N ILE A 133 3.13 -4.51 19.93
CA ILE A 133 3.43 -5.25 21.17
C ILE A 133 3.44 -6.77 21.00
N SER A 134 3.12 -7.26 19.79
CA SER A 134 3.06 -8.70 19.56
C SER A 134 4.46 -9.33 19.58
N ILE A 135 4.52 -10.57 20.04
CA ILE A 135 5.71 -11.40 19.96
C ILE A 135 5.56 -12.27 18.71
N ASP A 136 6.64 -12.37 17.93
CA ASP A 136 6.71 -13.25 16.76
C ASP A 136 6.51 -14.70 17.22
N LYS A 137 5.52 -15.39 16.64
CA LYS A 137 5.28 -16.82 16.86
C LYS A 137 5.29 -17.55 15.54
N GLU A 138 5.88 -18.74 15.54
CA GLU A 138 5.80 -19.64 14.40
C GLU A 138 4.35 -20.05 14.17
N ILE A 139 3.93 -20.02 12.90
CA ILE A 139 2.63 -20.53 12.49
C ILE A 139 2.84 -21.84 11.74
N LYS A 140 2.02 -22.83 12.09
CA LYS A 140 2.02 -24.11 11.41
C LYS A 140 1.11 -24.05 10.19
N ALA A 141 1.69 -24.28 9.02
CA ALA A 141 0.95 -24.54 7.81
C ALA A 141 0.08 -25.81 7.96
N LEU A 142 -0.96 -25.91 7.14
CA LEU A 142 -1.68 -27.16 6.93
C LEU A 142 -0.77 -28.22 6.29
N LYS A 143 -1.27 -29.47 6.22
CA LYS A 143 -0.53 -30.58 5.61
C LYS A 143 -0.08 -30.21 4.18
N PRO A 144 1.17 -30.53 3.80
CA PRO A 144 1.66 -30.26 2.45
C PRO A 144 0.77 -30.90 1.38
N THR A 145 0.40 -30.08 0.40
CA THR A 145 -0.43 -30.48 -0.76
C THR A 145 0.40 -31.03 -1.92
N GLY A 146 1.73 -30.87 -1.88
CA GLY A 146 2.63 -31.21 -2.98
C GLY A 146 2.50 -30.31 -4.22
N LYS A 147 1.69 -29.24 -4.17
CA LYS A 147 1.49 -28.30 -5.28
C LYS A 147 2.38 -27.07 -5.11
N LYS A 148 3.14 -26.76 -6.16
CA LYS A 148 4.01 -25.57 -6.27
C LYS A 148 3.28 -24.39 -6.89
N VAL A 149 3.39 -23.21 -6.30
CA VAL A 149 2.81 -21.96 -6.82
C VAL A 149 3.89 -20.87 -6.90
N ALA A 150 4.01 -20.22 -8.06
CA ALA A 150 4.89 -19.06 -8.22
C ALA A 150 4.10 -17.77 -7.98
N VAL A 151 4.70 -16.84 -7.23
CA VAL A 151 4.16 -15.51 -6.95
C VAL A 151 5.11 -14.49 -7.54
N ILE A 152 4.62 -13.62 -8.41
CA ILE A 152 5.44 -12.61 -9.09
C ILE A 152 5.22 -11.25 -8.43
N GLY A 153 6.26 -10.73 -7.79
CA GLY A 153 6.27 -9.49 -7.01
C GLY A 153 6.06 -9.74 -5.52
N SER A 154 6.86 -9.07 -4.70
CA SER A 154 6.81 -9.16 -3.23
C SER A 154 6.12 -7.96 -2.57
N GLY A 155 5.24 -7.26 -3.30
CA GLY A 155 4.38 -6.22 -2.74
C GLY A 155 3.27 -6.78 -1.85
N PRO A 156 2.37 -5.93 -1.32
CA PRO A 156 1.28 -6.36 -0.43
C PRO A 156 0.43 -7.51 -0.98
N ALA A 157 0.07 -7.46 -2.26
CA ALA A 157 -0.70 -8.52 -2.93
C ALA A 157 0.07 -9.85 -2.97
N GLY A 158 1.33 -9.83 -3.42
CA GLY A 158 2.17 -11.03 -3.50
C GLY A 158 2.48 -11.63 -2.13
N LEU A 159 2.83 -10.81 -1.13
CA LEU A 159 3.05 -11.29 0.23
C LEU A 159 1.81 -11.93 0.82
N THR A 160 0.63 -11.30 0.61
CA THR A 160 -0.65 -11.87 1.06
C THR A 160 -0.95 -13.19 0.37
N ALA A 161 -0.75 -13.25 -0.95
CA ALA A 161 -0.96 -14.47 -1.72
C ALA A 161 -0.06 -15.60 -1.22
N ALA A 162 1.22 -15.30 -1.02
CA ALA A 162 2.20 -16.29 -0.59
C ALA A 162 1.93 -16.81 0.82
N VAL A 163 1.63 -15.92 1.77
CA VAL A 163 1.27 -16.28 3.14
C VAL A 163 0.04 -17.19 3.18
N ASP A 164 -1.04 -16.79 2.50
CA ASP A 164 -2.30 -17.52 2.57
C ASP A 164 -2.16 -18.89 1.87
N LEU A 165 -1.49 -18.96 0.71
CA LEU A 165 -1.23 -20.21 0.00
C LEU A 165 -0.31 -21.16 0.78
N ALA A 166 0.76 -20.65 1.39
CA ALA A 166 1.66 -21.46 2.22
C ALA A 166 0.95 -21.97 3.47
N THR A 167 0.13 -21.13 4.11
CA THR A 167 -0.74 -21.54 5.23
C THR A 167 -1.67 -22.69 4.84
N LEU A 168 -2.17 -22.68 3.60
CA LEU A 168 -3.00 -23.75 3.03
C LEU A 168 -2.22 -25.02 2.61
N GLY A 169 -0.90 -25.06 2.83
CA GLY A 169 -0.05 -26.22 2.59
C GLY A 169 0.55 -26.29 1.18
N HIS A 170 0.53 -25.21 0.40
CA HIS A 170 1.19 -25.15 -0.91
C HIS A 170 2.67 -24.77 -0.78
N GLU A 171 3.52 -25.29 -1.66
CA GLU A 171 4.92 -24.83 -1.76
C GLU A 171 4.94 -23.53 -2.57
N VAL A 172 5.40 -22.43 -1.98
CA VAL A 172 5.35 -21.11 -2.62
C VAL A 172 6.75 -20.52 -2.80
N THR A 173 6.99 -19.99 -3.99
CA THR A 173 8.16 -19.17 -4.29
C THR A 173 7.73 -17.79 -4.78
N ILE A 174 8.23 -16.74 -4.16
CA ILE A 174 8.09 -15.36 -4.60
C ILE A 174 9.28 -14.99 -5.49
N TYR A 175 9.02 -14.43 -6.67
CA TYR A 175 10.02 -13.83 -7.54
C TYR A 175 9.94 -12.30 -7.46
N GLU A 176 11.02 -11.66 -7.02
CA GLU A 176 11.12 -10.22 -6.80
C GLU A 176 12.20 -9.61 -7.69
N ALA A 177 11.86 -8.51 -8.38
CA ALA A 177 12.77 -7.83 -9.29
C ALA A 177 13.88 -7.07 -8.56
N PHE A 178 13.59 -6.49 -7.40
CA PHE A 178 14.56 -5.77 -6.59
C PHE A 178 15.43 -6.70 -5.72
N HIS A 179 16.52 -6.14 -5.20
CA HIS A 179 17.39 -6.76 -4.20
C HIS A 179 16.77 -6.76 -2.79
N GLU A 180 15.64 -6.07 -2.60
CA GLU A 180 14.84 -6.13 -1.38
C GLU A 180 13.37 -6.43 -1.67
N SER A 181 12.72 -7.05 -0.68
CA SER A 181 11.32 -7.44 -0.76
C SER A 181 10.40 -6.40 -0.12
N GLY A 182 9.10 -6.45 -0.41
CA GLY A 182 8.07 -5.60 0.18
C GLY A 182 7.43 -4.61 -0.81
N GLY A 183 7.96 -4.51 -2.03
CA GLY A 183 7.45 -3.60 -3.05
C GLY A 183 7.37 -2.15 -2.56
N VAL A 184 6.22 -1.49 -2.75
CA VAL A 184 5.99 -0.09 -2.35
C VAL A 184 6.21 0.15 -0.85
N LEU A 185 6.04 -0.87 0.00
CA LEU A 185 6.31 -0.77 1.43
C LEU A 185 7.79 -0.49 1.72
N THR A 186 8.67 -0.91 0.82
CA THR A 186 10.13 -0.81 0.94
C THR A 186 10.68 0.36 0.12
N TYR A 187 10.36 0.47 -1.18
CA TYR A 187 10.93 1.54 -2.02
C TYR A 187 10.09 2.83 -2.03
N GLY A 188 8.79 2.76 -1.75
CA GLY A 188 7.86 3.88 -1.92
C GLY A 188 7.58 4.63 -0.62
N ILE A 189 7.08 3.92 0.40
CA ILE A 189 6.67 4.52 1.66
C ILE A 189 7.91 4.82 2.53
N PRO A 190 8.14 6.08 2.93
CA PRO A 190 9.30 6.44 3.74
C PRO A 190 9.23 5.92 5.18
N GLU A 191 10.41 5.81 5.81
CA GLU A 191 10.57 5.30 7.19
C GLU A 191 9.79 6.12 8.23
N PHE A 192 9.63 7.43 7.99
CA PHE A 192 8.91 8.31 8.89
C PHE A 192 7.39 8.03 8.94
N ARG A 193 6.87 7.20 8.02
CA ARG A 193 5.49 6.69 8.03
C ARG A 193 5.42 5.17 8.23
N LEU A 194 6.37 4.44 7.65
CA LEU A 194 6.43 2.98 7.74
C LEU A 194 7.87 2.52 7.96
N PRO A 195 8.27 2.25 9.21
CA PRO A 195 9.63 1.82 9.54
C PRO A 195 10.00 0.52 8.80
N LYS A 196 11.25 0.39 8.32
CA LYS A 196 11.68 -0.84 7.63
C LYS A 196 11.75 -2.05 8.57
N GLU A 197 11.94 -1.83 9.86
CA GLU A 197 11.87 -2.89 10.87
C GLU A 197 10.51 -3.59 10.90
N VAL A 198 9.43 -2.84 10.69
CA VAL A 198 8.06 -3.36 10.58
C VAL A 198 7.94 -4.30 9.37
N ILE A 199 8.53 -3.93 8.24
CA ILE A 199 8.59 -4.80 7.05
C ILE A 199 9.43 -6.04 7.34
N GLY A 200 10.55 -5.88 8.03
CA GLY A 200 11.40 -6.99 8.48
C GLY A 200 10.63 -8.03 9.30
N LYS A 201 9.79 -7.60 10.24
CA LYS A 201 8.90 -8.48 11.02
C LYS A 201 7.90 -9.23 10.13
N ALA A 202 7.21 -8.51 9.23
CA ALA A 202 6.29 -9.14 8.27
C ALA A 202 7.00 -10.17 7.36
N MET A 203 8.25 -9.92 6.97
CA MET A 203 9.03 -10.86 6.16
C MET A 203 9.51 -12.08 6.96
N LYS A 204 9.76 -11.97 8.27
CA LYS A 204 10.04 -13.13 9.12
C LYS A 204 8.86 -14.09 9.15
N TYR A 205 7.65 -13.54 9.27
CA TYR A 205 6.41 -14.31 9.23
C TYR A 205 6.26 -15.12 7.93
N VAL A 206 6.56 -14.49 6.78
CA VAL A 206 6.58 -15.17 5.46
C VAL A 206 7.59 -16.33 5.45
N LYS A 207 8.79 -16.12 6.03
CA LYS A 207 9.83 -17.15 6.10
C LYS A 207 9.46 -18.31 7.03
N TYR A 208 8.79 -18.06 8.16
CA TYR A 208 8.34 -19.13 9.07
C TYR A 208 7.37 -20.11 8.41
N LEU A 209 6.62 -19.66 7.40
CA LEU A 209 5.73 -20.51 6.61
C LEU A 209 6.46 -21.30 5.51
N GLY A 210 7.79 -21.21 5.41
CA GLY A 210 8.60 -21.91 4.41
C GLY A 210 8.53 -21.32 3.00
N VAL A 211 8.02 -20.10 2.84
CA VAL A 211 7.97 -19.41 1.54
C VAL A 211 9.38 -19.06 1.09
N LYS A 212 9.75 -19.47 -0.13
CA LYS A 212 11.01 -19.12 -0.79
C LYS A 212 10.89 -17.74 -1.44
N ILE A 213 11.96 -16.96 -1.43
CA ILE A 213 11.98 -15.63 -2.05
C ILE A 213 13.25 -15.51 -2.90
N GLU A 214 13.05 -15.47 -4.21
CA GLU A 214 14.08 -15.28 -5.21
C GLU A 214 14.12 -13.80 -5.62
N LYS A 215 15.13 -13.08 -5.14
CA LYS A 215 15.35 -11.65 -5.41
C LYS A 215 16.18 -11.44 -6.68
N ASN A 216 16.18 -10.22 -7.22
CA ASN A 216 16.87 -9.85 -8.46
C ASN A 216 16.43 -10.66 -9.70
N ILE A 217 15.20 -11.20 -9.69
CA ILE A 217 14.63 -11.94 -10.82
C ILE A 217 13.52 -11.12 -11.44
N ILE A 218 13.74 -10.65 -12.66
CA ILE A 218 12.77 -9.87 -13.42
C ILE A 218 11.97 -10.83 -14.31
N ILE A 219 10.73 -11.14 -13.95
CA ILE A 219 9.86 -11.94 -14.82
C ILE A 219 9.51 -11.15 -16.09
N GLY A 220 9.66 -11.79 -17.24
CA GLY A 220 9.68 -11.22 -18.59
C GLY A 220 11.07 -10.78 -19.08
N LYS A 221 12.13 -11.00 -18.29
CA LYS A 221 13.53 -10.79 -18.71
C LYS A 221 14.45 -11.93 -18.28
N SER A 222 14.57 -12.16 -16.97
CA SER A 222 15.39 -13.22 -16.39
C SER A 222 14.75 -14.60 -16.58
N LEU A 223 13.43 -14.67 -16.39
CA LEU A 223 12.57 -15.83 -16.64
C LEU A 223 11.26 -15.33 -17.26
N THR A 224 10.57 -16.15 -18.04
CA THR A 224 9.22 -15.87 -18.56
C THR A 224 8.15 -16.62 -17.75
N ILE A 225 6.87 -16.31 -18.01
CA ILE A 225 5.75 -17.08 -17.44
C ILE A 225 5.82 -18.55 -17.85
N ASN A 226 6.26 -18.85 -19.08
CA ASN A 226 6.40 -20.22 -19.57
C ASN A 226 7.52 -20.95 -18.83
N ASP A 227 8.66 -20.28 -18.60
CA ASP A 227 9.78 -20.87 -17.87
C ASP A 227 9.35 -21.28 -16.45
N LEU A 228 8.45 -20.52 -15.80
CA LEU A 228 7.89 -20.91 -14.50
C LEU A 228 7.06 -22.20 -14.61
N PHE A 229 6.28 -22.39 -15.67
CA PHE A 229 5.59 -23.67 -15.88
C PHE A 229 6.59 -24.81 -16.12
N GLU A 230 7.66 -24.58 -16.88
CA GLU A 230 8.72 -25.57 -17.13
C GLU A 230 9.50 -25.94 -15.86
N LEU A 231 9.63 -25.01 -14.91
CA LEU A 231 10.17 -25.26 -13.56
C LEU A 231 9.21 -26.05 -12.65
N GLY A 232 8.04 -26.44 -13.15
CA GLY A 232 7.08 -27.30 -12.46
C GLY A 232 6.12 -26.57 -11.52
N TYR A 233 5.95 -25.25 -11.66
CA TYR A 233 4.88 -24.53 -10.96
C TYR A 233 3.51 -24.89 -11.56
N TYR A 234 2.55 -25.25 -10.71
CA TYR A 234 1.20 -25.60 -11.15
C TYR A 234 0.35 -24.38 -11.49
N CYS A 235 0.53 -23.30 -10.73
CA CYS A 235 -0.19 -22.05 -10.88
C CYS A 235 0.75 -20.87 -10.65
N ILE A 236 0.38 -19.72 -11.23
CA ILE A 236 1.13 -18.48 -11.10
C ILE A 236 0.17 -17.38 -10.63
N PHE A 237 0.62 -16.58 -9.67
CA PHE A 237 -0.06 -15.37 -9.22
C PHE A 237 0.79 -14.14 -9.55
N ILE A 238 0.22 -13.16 -10.24
CA ILE A 238 0.88 -11.91 -10.65
C ILE A 238 0.44 -10.78 -9.72
N GLY A 239 1.36 -10.31 -8.89
CA GLY A 239 1.20 -9.18 -7.97
C GLY A 239 2.29 -8.11 -8.16
N SER A 240 2.70 -7.86 -9.40
CA SER A 240 3.83 -6.98 -9.74
C SER A 240 3.56 -5.48 -9.55
N GLY A 241 2.29 -5.09 -9.36
CA GLY A 241 1.85 -3.71 -9.19
C GLY A 241 2.02 -2.82 -10.43
N ALA A 242 1.74 -1.53 -10.26
CA ALA A 242 1.92 -0.48 -11.26
C ALA A 242 3.12 0.41 -10.91
N GLY A 243 4.34 -0.04 -11.26
CA GLY A 243 5.58 0.62 -10.86
C GLY A 243 6.21 1.58 -11.88
N ALA A 244 5.63 1.75 -13.07
CA ALA A 244 6.20 2.64 -14.09
C ALA A 244 5.65 4.08 -13.92
N PRO A 245 6.50 5.11 -13.81
CA PRO A 245 6.03 6.47 -13.56
C PRO A 245 5.27 7.05 -14.77
N LYS A 246 4.25 7.88 -14.49
CA LYS A 246 3.67 8.79 -15.48
C LYS A 246 4.43 10.10 -15.48
N PHE A 247 4.66 10.62 -16.67
CA PHE A 247 5.34 11.90 -16.92
C PHE A 247 4.32 12.93 -17.43
N LEU A 248 4.58 14.20 -17.17
CA LEU A 248 3.76 15.36 -17.52
C LEU A 248 3.66 15.58 -19.02
N GLN A 249 4.69 15.18 -19.79
CA GLN A 249 4.79 15.41 -21.23
C GLN A 249 4.77 16.90 -21.58
N ILE A 250 5.51 17.70 -20.80
CA ILE A 250 5.67 19.14 -21.00
C ILE A 250 7.13 19.50 -21.35
N PRO A 251 7.39 20.64 -22.00
CA PRO A 251 8.75 21.05 -22.30
C PRO A 251 9.58 21.23 -21.02
N GLY A 252 10.84 20.77 -21.06
CA GLY A 252 11.78 20.84 -19.94
C GLY A 252 11.73 19.66 -18.95
N GLU A 253 10.88 18.66 -19.17
CA GLU A 253 10.77 17.48 -18.29
C GLU A 253 12.05 16.63 -18.19
N ASN A 254 12.98 16.77 -19.15
CA ASN A 254 14.27 16.05 -19.15
C ASN A 254 15.45 16.88 -18.59
N LEU A 255 15.19 18.02 -17.94
CA LEU A 255 16.24 18.86 -17.33
C LEU A 255 16.84 18.20 -16.08
N ASN A 256 18.11 18.50 -15.78
CA ASN A 256 18.74 18.10 -14.52
C ASN A 256 18.01 18.77 -13.34
N GLY A 257 17.68 17.98 -12.32
CA GLY A 257 16.86 18.40 -11.19
C GLY A 257 15.39 18.00 -11.32
N VAL A 258 14.97 17.43 -12.45
CA VAL A 258 13.67 16.76 -12.58
C VAL A 258 13.79 15.29 -12.17
N TYR A 259 12.89 14.85 -11.28
CA TYR A 259 12.76 13.47 -10.84
C TYR A 259 11.34 12.97 -11.10
N SER A 260 11.20 11.70 -11.45
CA SER A 260 9.96 11.00 -11.10
C SER A 260 9.94 10.73 -9.59
N ALA A 261 8.77 10.78 -8.97
CA ALA A 261 8.64 10.43 -7.55
C ALA A 261 9.11 9.00 -7.26
N ASN A 262 8.89 8.08 -8.22
CA ASN A 262 9.40 6.72 -8.16
C ASN A 262 10.92 6.68 -8.01
N GLU A 263 11.66 7.40 -8.85
CA GLU A 263 13.12 7.47 -8.76
C GLU A 263 13.56 8.10 -7.44
N PHE A 264 13.01 9.27 -7.11
CA PHE A 264 13.39 10.02 -5.91
C PHE A 264 13.18 9.20 -4.64
N LEU A 265 11.98 8.63 -4.46
CA LEU A 265 11.66 7.81 -3.30
C LEU A 265 12.44 6.49 -3.31
N THR A 266 12.71 5.88 -4.47
CA THR A 266 13.57 4.66 -4.52
C THR A 266 15.00 4.98 -4.07
N ARG A 267 15.59 6.09 -4.53
CA ARG A 267 16.91 6.53 -4.07
C ARG A 267 16.91 6.76 -2.56
N CYS A 268 15.91 7.47 -2.04
CA CYS A 268 15.85 7.79 -0.62
C CYS A 268 15.54 6.57 0.26
N ASN A 269 14.55 5.75 -0.09
CA ASN A 269 14.04 4.69 0.78
C ASN A 269 14.77 3.37 0.58
N LEU A 270 14.91 2.90 -0.66
CA LEU A 270 15.54 1.62 -0.96
C LEU A 270 17.06 1.75 -0.91
N MET A 271 17.61 2.78 -1.56
CA MET A 271 19.06 2.98 -1.65
C MET A 271 19.63 3.79 -0.48
N ARG A 272 18.79 4.31 0.41
CA ARG A 272 19.16 5.10 1.60
C ARG A 272 20.05 6.30 1.29
N ALA A 273 19.75 7.00 0.18
CA ALA A 273 20.53 8.16 -0.26
C ALA A 273 20.60 9.31 0.77
N TYR A 274 19.67 9.35 1.74
CA TYR A 274 19.73 10.30 2.87
C TYR A 274 20.91 10.06 3.83
N LYS A 275 21.60 8.92 3.70
CA LYS A 275 22.81 8.56 4.46
C LYS A 275 24.08 8.68 3.63
N PHE A 276 24.06 9.32 2.46
CA PHE A 276 25.27 9.52 1.68
C PHE A 276 26.33 10.31 2.49
N PRO A 277 27.63 9.89 2.51
CA PRO A 277 28.25 8.84 1.71
C PRO A 277 28.33 7.44 2.36
N GLU A 278 27.73 7.20 3.54
CA GLU A 278 27.65 5.85 4.15
C GLU A 278 27.02 4.85 3.17
N HIS A 279 25.97 5.30 2.48
CA HIS A 279 25.42 4.63 1.32
C HIS A 279 25.91 5.31 0.03
N THR A 280 26.16 4.53 -1.02
CA THR A 280 26.84 4.99 -2.23
C THR A 280 25.94 5.71 -3.24
N THR A 281 24.61 5.59 -3.11
CA THR A 281 23.67 6.21 -4.05
C THR A 281 23.46 7.69 -3.68
N PRO A 282 23.83 8.64 -4.57
CA PRO A 282 23.54 10.05 -4.33
C PRO A 282 22.09 10.39 -4.67
N VAL A 283 21.63 11.52 -4.14
CA VAL A 283 20.40 12.20 -4.54
C VAL A 283 20.69 13.70 -4.65
N TYR A 284 20.21 14.34 -5.71
CA TYR A 284 20.31 15.80 -5.83
C TYR A 284 19.30 16.45 -4.89
N ILE A 285 19.76 17.43 -4.09
CA ILE A 285 18.96 18.12 -3.08
C ILE A 285 18.79 19.57 -3.53
N GLY A 286 17.61 19.91 -4.05
CA GLY A 286 17.25 21.29 -4.37
C GLY A 286 16.98 22.11 -3.11
N LYS A 287 17.26 23.42 -3.14
CA LYS A 287 16.87 24.34 -2.06
C LYS A 287 15.39 24.74 -2.18
N GLN A 288 14.88 24.81 -3.40
CA GLN A 288 13.50 25.18 -3.74
C GLN A 288 12.86 24.08 -4.60
N VAL A 289 12.04 23.24 -3.97
CA VAL A 289 11.53 22.01 -4.58
C VAL A 289 10.04 22.17 -4.90
N ALA A 290 9.65 21.90 -6.15
CA ALA A 290 8.25 21.72 -6.53
C ALA A 290 7.92 20.22 -6.61
N VAL A 291 6.85 19.79 -5.95
CA VAL A 291 6.31 18.43 -6.05
C VAL A 291 4.96 18.49 -6.74
N ILE A 292 4.83 17.84 -7.90
CA ILE A 292 3.62 17.89 -8.73
C ILE A 292 2.70 16.71 -8.40
N GLY A 293 1.58 16.97 -7.74
CA GLY A 293 0.62 15.94 -7.35
C GLY A 293 -0.11 16.25 -6.05
N GLY A 294 -1.10 15.42 -5.70
CA GLY A 294 -1.89 15.57 -4.46
C GLY A 294 -2.13 14.28 -3.69
N GLY A 295 -1.50 13.19 -4.10
CA GLY A 295 -1.60 11.87 -3.45
C GLY A 295 -0.54 11.65 -2.39
N ASN A 296 -0.59 10.48 -1.73
CA ASN A 296 0.39 10.09 -0.71
C ASN A 296 1.82 10.16 -1.23
N VAL A 297 2.06 9.75 -2.48
CA VAL A 297 3.38 9.84 -3.13
C VAL A 297 3.91 11.29 -3.18
N ALA A 298 3.02 12.27 -3.40
CA ALA A 298 3.41 13.68 -3.39
C ALA A 298 3.75 14.16 -1.97
N MET A 299 2.95 13.78 -0.97
CA MET A 299 3.23 14.09 0.44
C MET A 299 4.57 13.46 0.89
N ASP A 300 4.76 12.19 0.58
CA ASP A 300 5.97 11.43 0.91
C ASP A 300 7.22 12.05 0.25
N SER A 301 7.12 12.45 -1.02
CA SER A 301 8.20 13.13 -1.74
C SER A 301 8.52 14.50 -1.14
N ALA A 302 7.51 15.32 -0.85
CA ALA A 302 7.69 16.64 -0.27
C ALA A 302 8.36 16.58 1.11
N ARG A 303 7.87 15.70 1.97
CA ARG A 303 8.39 15.49 3.33
C ARG A 303 9.79 14.88 3.34
N THR A 304 10.11 14.04 2.34
CA THR A 304 11.46 13.51 2.12
C THR A 304 12.41 14.62 1.68
N ALA A 305 12.01 15.46 0.72
CA ALA A 305 12.83 16.58 0.27
C ALA A 305 13.14 17.57 1.40
N LEU A 306 12.17 17.85 2.26
CA LEU A 306 12.38 18.68 3.46
C LEU A 306 13.45 18.10 4.39
N ARG A 307 13.37 16.79 4.68
CA ARG A 307 14.34 16.08 5.54
C ARG A 307 15.74 15.99 4.96
N LEU A 308 15.86 16.06 3.64
CA LEU A 308 17.15 16.14 2.96
C LEU A 308 17.77 17.55 3.01
N GLY A 309 17.07 18.55 3.55
CA GLY A 309 17.58 19.90 3.72
C GLY A 309 17.09 20.92 2.68
N ALA A 310 16.00 20.63 1.96
CA ALA A 310 15.33 21.64 1.16
C ALA A 310 14.75 22.75 2.06
N ASN A 311 15.02 24.01 1.73
CA ASN A 311 14.57 25.16 2.53
C ASN A 311 13.12 25.54 2.24
N ASP A 312 12.65 25.24 1.04
CA ASP A 312 11.32 25.64 0.57
C ASP A 312 10.75 24.56 -0.34
N VAL A 313 9.77 23.81 0.17
CA VAL A 313 9.10 22.74 -0.56
C VAL A 313 7.66 23.15 -0.84
N ARG A 314 7.23 23.02 -2.10
CA ARG A 314 5.91 23.44 -2.57
C ARG A 314 5.21 22.29 -3.28
N ILE A 315 4.04 21.90 -2.80
CA ILE A 315 3.14 21.00 -3.53
C ILE A 315 2.36 21.81 -4.56
N ILE A 316 2.41 21.38 -5.82
CA ILE A 316 1.62 21.94 -6.91
C ILE A 316 0.51 20.96 -7.25
N TYR A 317 -0.75 21.37 -7.05
CA TYR A 317 -1.90 20.50 -7.27
C TYR A 317 -2.97 21.18 -8.11
N ARG A 318 -3.41 20.51 -9.17
CA ARG A 318 -4.39 21.05 -10.14
C ARG A 318 -5.81 21.22 -9.59
N ARG A 319 -6.14 20.66 -8.42
CA ARG A 319 -7.46 20.79 -7.76
C ARG A 319 -7.33 21.49 -6.41
N SER A 320 -8.43 21.60 -5.67
CA SER A 320 -8.39 22.12 -4.30
C SER A 320 -7.95 21.04 -3.32
N GLU A 321 -7.65 21.45 -2.09
CA GLU A 321 -7.31 20.53 -1.00
C GLU A 321 -8.41 19.50 -0.72
N LYS A 322 -9.69 19.87 -0.88
CA LYS A 322 -10.82 18.95 -0.66
C LYS A 322 -10.79 17.74 -1.60
N GLU A 323 -10.23 17.90 -2.80
CA GLU A 323 -10.11 16.82 -3.79
C GLU A 323 -8.76 16.08 -3.70
N MET A 324 -7.91 16.36 -2.70
CA MET A 324 -6.64 15.63 -2.55
C MET A 324 -6.90 14.15 -2.22
N PRO A 325 -6.33 13.20 -2.99
CA PRO A 325 -6.49 11.79 -2.70
C PRO A 325 -5.64 11.30 -1.52
N ALA A 326 -4.63 12.06 -1.09
CA ALA A 326 -3.77 11.72 0.05
C ALA A 326 -4.58 11.50 1.34
N ARG A 327 -3.98 10.72 2.25
CA ARG A 327 -4.53 10.47 3.57
C ARG A 327 -4.53 11.78 4.37
N ILE A 328 -5.63 12.09 5.06
CA ILE A 328 -5.83 13.40 5.70
C ILE A 328 -4.73 13.69 6.73
N GLU A 329 -4.32 12.68 7.49
CA GLU A 329 -3.22 12.78 8.45
C GLU A 329 -1.90 13.18 7.77
N GLU A 330 -1.60 12.66 6.58
CA GLU A 330 -0.37 12.98 5.86
C GLU A 330 -0.40 14.38 5.26
N VAL A 331 -1.56 14.85 4.76
CA VAL A 331 -1.72 16.25 4.32
C VAL A 331 -1.46 17.19 5.48
N LYS A 332 -2.04 16.90 6.65
CA LYS A 332 -1.83 17.68 7.87
C LYS A 332 -0.37 17.67 8.30
N ASN A 333 0.25 16.49 8.39
CA ASN A 333 1.67 16.37 8.76
C ASN A 333 2.59 17.14 7.81
N THR A 334 2.30 17.10 6.51
CA THR A 334 3.04 17.83 5.47
C THR A 334 2.96 19.35 5.69
N LYS A 335 1.77 19.86 6.02
CA LYS A 335 1.56 21.28 6.36
C LYS A 335 2.24 21.68 7.66
N ASP A 336 2.07 20.88 8.71
CA ASP A 336 2.66 21.12 10.03
C ASP A 336 4.19 21.16 9.95
N GLU A 337 4.80 20.40 9.02
CA GLU A 337 6.24 20.40 8.73
C GLU A 337 6.70 21.61 7.89
N GLY A 338 5.79 22.48 7.42
CA GLY A 338 6.13 23.72 6.73
C GLY A 338 6.09 23.67 5.20
N VAL A 339 5.62 22.57 4.60
CA VAL A 339 5.46 22.47 3.15
C VAL A 339 4.31 23.36 2.68
N LYS A 340 4.55 24.17 1.64
CA LYS A 340 3.57 25.09 1.06
C LYS A 340 2.70 24.36 0.05
N PHE A 341 1.42 24.74 -0.03
CA PHE A 341 0.47 24.16 -0.97
C PHE A 341 0.02 25.22 -1.97
N ILE A 342 0.35 25.00 -3.24
CA ILE A 342 -0.15 25.78 -4.38
C ILE A 342 -1.20 24.91 -5.07
N THR A 343 -2.43 24.99 -4.56
CA THR A 343 -3.60 24.35 -5.15
C THR A 343 -4.11 25.15 -6.34
N LEU A 344 -5.02 24.53 -7.11
CA LEU A 344 -5.57 25.14 -8.33
C LEU A 344 -4.47 25.65 -9.27
N ALA A 345 -3.42 24.85 -9.44
CA ALA A 345 -2.29 25.16 -10.31
C ALA A 345 -1.83 23.92 -11.07
N ASN A 346 -1.55 24.08 -12.37
CA ASN A 346 -1.07 23.01 -13.22
C ASN A 346 0.22 23.46 -13.94
N PRO A 347 1.29 22.65 -13.96
CA PRO A 347 2.51 23.01 -14.68
C PRO A 347 2.31 22.95 -16.20
N LEU A 348 2.89 23.94 -16.90
CA LEU A 348 2.90 24.02 -18.37
C LEU A 348 4.29 23.81 -18.97
N LYS A 349 5.35 24.25 -18.26
CA LYS A 349 6.73 24.17 -18.74
C LYS A 349 7.72 24.20 -17.57
N ILE A 350 8.76 23.38 -17.65
CA ILE A 350 9.91 23.46 -16.74
C ILE A 350 10.98 24.33 -17.41
N LEU A 351 11.47 25.34 -16.69
CA LEU A 351 12.44 26.31 -17.18
C LEU A 351 13.85 25.87 -16.78
N GLY A 352 14.76 25.86 -17.75
CA GLY A 352 16.16 25.49 -17.56
C GLY A 352 17.12 26.65 -17.78
N ASN A 353 18.29 26.59 -17.16
CA ASN A 353 19.41 27.48 -17.47
C ASN A 353 20.24 26.97 -18.68
N ASN A 354 21.29 27.72 -19.02
CA ASN A 354 22.23 27.37 -20.09
C ASN A 354 23.06 26.09 -19.82
N GLN A 355 23.01 25.56 -18.59
CA GLN A 355 23.68 24.32 -18.16
C GLN A 355 22.67 23.17 -17.93
N THR A 356 21.50 23.25 -18.57
CA THR A 356 20.44 22.23 -18.53
C THR A 356 19.91 21.88 -17.14
N HIS A 357 20.03 22.77 -16.15
CA HIS A 357 19.46 22.61 -14.81
C HIS A 357 18.16 23.40 -14.66
N VAL A 358 17.22 22.84 -13.89
CA VAL A 358 15.97 23.52 -13.52
C VAL A 358 16.26 24.83 -12.79
N ILE A 359 15.58 25.90 -13.20
CA ILE A 359 15.59 27.22 -12.53
C ILE A 359 14.18 27.75 -12.25
N GLY A 360 13.15 27.12 -12.81
CA GLY A 360 11.78 27.53 -12.56
C GLY A 360 10.73 26.60 -13.15
N LEU A 361 9.49 26.86 -12.78
CA LEU A 361 8.30 26.15 -13.23
C LEU A 361 7.24 27.16 -13.64
N GLU A 362 6.85 27.14 -14.91
CA GLU A 362 5.70 27.89 -15.40
C GLU A 362 4.43 27.08 -15.15
N CYS A 363 3.45 27.71 -14.50
CA CYS A 363 2.17 27.14 -14.15
C CYS A 363 1.02 28.01 -14.68
N ILE A 364 -0.17 27.43 -14.77
CA ILE A 364 -1.43 28.13 -15.02
C ILE A 364 -2.37 27.92 -13.84
N ARG A 365 -3.24 28.91 -13.54
CA ARG A 365 -4.30 28.72 -12.54
C ARG A 365 -5.41 27.87 -13.09
N MET A 366 -6.02 27.11 -12.18
CA MET A 366 -7.17 26.27 -12.46
C MET A 366 -8.39 26.79 -11.70
N GLU A 367 -9.58 26.52 -12.23
CA GLU A 367 -10.84 26.59 -11.50
C GLU A 367 -11.51 25.21 -11.48
N LEU A 368 -12.44 25.00 -10.55
CA LEU A 368 -13.14 23.74 -10.42
C LEU A 368 -14.45 23.77 -11.21
N GLY A 369 -14.55 22.92 -12.23
CA GLY A 369 -15.80 22.65 -12.93
C GLY A 369 -16.59 21.49 -12.33
N GLU A 370 -17.41 20.85 -13.17
CA GLU A 370 -18.23 19.71 -12.77
C GLU A 370 -17.40 18.48 -12.38
N PRO A 371 -17.91 17.62 -11.47
CA PRO A 371 -17.30 16.33 -11.15
C PRO A 371 -16.91 15.51 -12.38
N ASP A 372 -15.78 14.81 -12.28
CA ASP A 372 -15.31 13.79 -13.22
C ASP A 372 -15.85 12.39 -12.84
N ALA A 373 -15.48 11.36 -13.60
CA ALA A 373 -15.90 9.98 -13.34
C ALA A 373 -15.46 9.43 -11.96
N SER A 374 -14.47 10.05 -11.32
CA SER A 374 -14.06 9.72 -9.94
C SER A 374 -14.86 10.50 -8.88
N GLY A 375 -15.87 11.27 -9.28
CA GLY A 375 -16.68 12.12 -8.40
C GLY A 375 -15.99 13.41 -7.95
N ARG A 376 -14.76 13.67 -8.40
CA ARG A 376 -13.98 14.86 -8.01
C ARG A 376 -14.14 15.95 -9.06
N LYS A 377 -14.26 17.21 -8.64
CA LYS A 377 -14.39 18.34 -9.57
C LYS A 377 -13.24 18.40 -10.57
N ARG A 378 -13.56 18.54 -11.85
CA ARG A 378 -12.57 18.65 -12.92
C ARG A 378 -11.84 19.99 -12.83
N PRO A 379 -10.51 20.02 -13.01
CA PRO A 379 -9.78 21.27 -13.08
C PRO A 379 -9.90 21.84 -14.51
N ILE A 380 -10.22 23.13 -14.63
CA ILE A 380 -10.34 23.86 -15.89
C ILE A 380 -9.33 25.01 -15.89
N GLU A 381 -8.59 25.19 -16.97
CA GLU A 381 -7.58 26.25 -17.07
C GLU A 381 -8.23 27.64 -17.11
N VAL A 382 -7.73 28.54 -16.27
CA VAL A 382 -8.09 29.96 -16.32
C VAL A 382 -7.15 30.64 -17.32
N LYS A 383 -7.65 30.96 -18.51
CA LYS A 383 -6.83 31.56 -19.58
C LYS A 383 -6.19 32.87 -19.14
N GLY A 384 -4.91 33.08 -19.50
CA GLY A 384 -4.16 34.30 -19.17
C GLY A 384 -3.69 34.39 -17.72
N SER A 385 -3.81 33.32 -16.93
CA SER A 385 -3.43 33.28 -15.52
C SER A 385 -2.04 32.66 -15.27
N ASN A 386 -1.20 32.59 -16.30
CA ASN A 386 0.13 31.98 -16.20
C ASN A 386 1.00 32.72 -15.18
N PHE A 387 1.80 31.96 -14.45
CA PHE A 387 2.74 32.49 -13.47
C PHE A 387 3.95 31.57 -13.35
N THR A 388 5.08 32.13 -12.93
CA THR A 388 6.34 31.39 -12.77
C THR A 388 6.69 31.22 -11.30
N ILE A 389 7.24 30.06 -10.97
CA ILE A 389 7.72 29.70 -9.65
C ILE A 389 9.22 29.41 -9.76
N ASN A 390 10.05 30.11 -9.00
CA ASN A 390 11.49 29.78 -8.92
C ASN A 390 11.67 28.48 -8.14
N VAL A 391 12.29 27.48 -8.77
CA VAL A 391 12.62 26.17 -8.21
C VAL A 391 13.89 25.66 -8.84
N ASP A 392 14.66 24.85 -8.12
CA ASP A 392 15.86 24.18 -8.61
C ASP A 392 15.69 22.65 -8.70
N MET A 393 14.54 22.14 -8.26
CA MET A 393 14.17 20.74 -8.35
C MET A 393 12.66 20.56 -8.57
N VAL A 394 12.28 19.62 -9.44
CA VAL A 394 10.88 19.24 -9.69
C VAL A 394 10.73 17.75 -9.50
N ILE A 395 9.76 17.33 -8.66
CA ILE A 395 9.43 15.92 -8.45
C ILE A 395 8.02 15.65 -9.00
N VAL A 396 7.93 14.77 -9.99
CA VAL A 396 6.68 14.42 -10.68
C VAL A 396 6.00 13.25 -9.96
N ALA A 397 4.86 13.50 -9.31
CA ALA A 397 4.09 12.55 -8.51
C ALA A 397 2.63 12.43 -8.99
N ILE A 398 2.43 12.29 -10.31
CA ILE A 398 1.11 12.32 -10.97
C ILE A 398 0.49 10.94 -11.20
N GLY A 399 1.05 9.90 -10.58
CA GLY A 399 0.59 8.52 -10.69
C GLY A 399 1.53 7.63 -11.48
N GLN A 400 1.17 6.36 -11.57
CA GLN A 400 1.97 5.30 -12.17
C GLN A 400 1.11 4.49 -13.14
N LYS A 401 1.74 3.59 -13.88
CA LYS A 401 1.10 2.60 -14.75
C LYS A 401 1.81 1.25 -14.65
N PRO A 402 1.15 0.16 -15.08
CA PRO A 402 1.78 -1.15 -15.23
C PRO A 402 3.04 -1.11 -16.09
N ASN A 403 4.01 -1.95 -15.73
CA ASN A 403 5.22 -2.14 -16.53
C ASN A 403 4.93 -3.21 -17.61
N PRO A 404 5.15 -2.92 -18.92
CA PRO A 404 4.81 -3.84 -19.99
C PRO A 404 5.76 -5.05 -20.13
N ILE A 405 6.74 -5.23 -19.24
CA ILE A 405 7.73 -6.33 -19.35
C ILE A 405 7.04 -7.71 -19.43
N ILE A 406 6.13 -8.02 -18.51
CA ILE A 406 5.46 -9.34 -18.47
C ILE A 406 4.54 -9.54 -19.68
N SER A 407 3.73 -8.53 -20.02
CA SER A 407 2.78 -8.64 -21.14
C SER A 407 3.49 -8.72 -22.50
N ARG A 408 4.62 -8.02 -22.68
CA ARG A 408 5.42 -8.11 -23.92
C ARG A 408 5.98 -9.49 -24.18
N THR A 409 6.33 -10.24 -23.13
CA THR A 409 6.82 -11.62 -23.27
C THR A 409 5.73 -12.67 -23.16
N THR A 410 4.47 -12.25 -22.95
CA THR A 410 3.34 -13.16 -22.75
C THR A 410 2.16 -12.72 -23.60
N PRO A 411 2.20 -12.87 -24.94
CA PRO A 411 1.24 -12.22 -25.86
C PRO A 411 -0.24 -12.62 -25.67
N LYS A 412 -0.50 -13.80 -25.07
CA LYS A 412 -1.86 -14.28 -24.78
C LYS A 412 -2.43 -13.69 -23.48
N LEU A 413 -1.64 -12.96 -22.70
CA LEU A 413 -2.09 -12.24 -21.51
C LEU A 413 -2.77 -10.93 -21.92
N GLU A 414 -4.08 -10.87 -21.75
CA GLU A 414 -4.87 -9.70 -22.12
C GLU A 414 -4.63 -8.55 -21.13
N VAL A 415 -4.40 -7.37 -21.69
CA VAL A 415 -4.23 -6.11 -20.95
C VAL A 415 -5.12 -5.04 -21.55
N ASP A 416 -5.53 -4.08 -20.74
CA ASP A 416 -6.27 -2.90 -21.21
C ASP A 416 -5.34 -1.89 -21.93
N LYS A 417 -5.93 -0.79 -22.41
CA LYS A 417 -5.20 0.28 -23.11
C LYS A 417 -4.13 0.99 -22.26
N GLU A 418 -4.25 0.95 -20.94
CA GLU A 418 -3.28 1.54 -20.00
C GLU A 418 -2.22 0.53 -19.56
N GLY A 419 -2.40 -0.76 -19.91
CA GLY A 419 -1.49 -1.87 -19.66
C GLY A 419 -1.84 -2.70 -18.42
N TYR A 420 -3.00 -2.50 -17.80
CA TYR A 420 -3.44 -3.31 -16.65
C TYR A 420 -3.91 -4.69 -17.11
N ILE A 421 -3.58 -5.73 -16.34
CA ILE A 421 -4.02 -7.10 -16.65
C ILE A 421 -5.54 -7.19 -16.46
N ILE A 422 -6.23 -7.67 -17.49
CA ILE A 422 -7.67 -7.90 -17.43
C ILE A 422 -7.92 -9.20 -16.65
N VAL A 423 -8.79 -9.13 -15.65
CA VAL A 423 -9.16 -10.27 -14.80
C VAL A 423 -10.66 -10.39 -14.60
N ASP A 424 -11.13 -11.62 -14.33
CA ASP A 424 -12.50 -11.85 -13.85
C ASP A 424 -12.68 -11.47 -12.37
N ASP A 425 -13.89 -11.64 -11.85
CA ASP A 425 -14.28 -11.34 -10.47
C ASP A 425 -13.54 -12.19 -9.42
N ARG A 426 -12.83 -13.24 -9.83
CA ARG A 426 -11.99 -14.11 -8.98
C ARG A 426 -10.50 -13.86 -9.17
N GLY A 427 -10.12 -12.91 -10.03
CA GLY A 427 -8.74 -12.59 -10.34
C GLY A 427 -8.10 -13.50 -11.39
N ARG A 428 -8.87 -14.30 -12.15
CA ARG A 428 -8.33 -15.12 -13.24
C ARG A 428 -7.98 -14.23 -14.43
N THR A 429 -6.82 -14.46 -15.01
CA THR A 429 -6.42 -13.78 -16.26
C THR A 429 -6.96 -14.52 -17.49
N SER A 430 -6.65 -14.02 -18.70
CA SER A 430 -6.90 -14.73 -19.96
C SER A 430 -6.09 -16.03 -20.12
N LEU A 431 -5.05 -16.26 -19.30
CA LEU A 431 -4.26 -17.48 -19.30
C LEU A 431 -4.78 -18.48 -18.27
N GLU A 432 -4.90 -19.74 -18.69
CA GLU A 432 -5.20 -20.82 -17.75
C GLU A 432 -4.08 -20.93 -16.70
N LYS A 433 -4.46 -21.21 -15.45
CA LYS A 433 -3.54 -21.37 -14.31
C LYS A 433 -2.77 -20.10 -13.92
N VAL A 434 -3.20 -18.93 -14.39
CA VAL A 434 -2.60 -17.64 -14.02
C VAL A 434 -3.67 -16.69 -13.47
N TRP A 435 -3.38 -16.14 -12.28
CA TRP A 435 -4.20 -15.14 -11.61
C TRP A 435 -3.41 -13.83 -11.44
N ALA A 436 -4.11 -12.72 -11.25
CA ALA A 436 -3.48 -11.44 -10.93
C ALA A 436 -4.34 -10.63 -9.94
N ALA A 437 -3.68 -9.87 -9.06
CA ALA A 437 -4.34 -8.93 -8.17
C ALA A 437 -3.38 -7.84 -7.64
N GLY A 438 -3.94 -6.82 -7.00
CA GLY A 438 -3.22 -5.61 -6.59
C GLY A 438 -3.11 -4.61 -7.73
N ASP A 439 -2.20 -3.64 -7.61
CA ASP A 439 -2.14 -2.49 -8.53
C ASP A 439 -1.80 -2.85 -9.99
N ILE A 440 -1.56 -4.13 -10.31
CA ILE A 440 -1.36 -4.62 -11.69
C ILE A 440 -2.70 -4.82 -12.44
N VAL A 441 -3.83 -4.91 -11.72
CA VAL A 441 -5.18 -4.98 -12.29
C VAL A 441 -5.90 -3.64 -12.13
N PRO A 442 -6.92 -3.32 -12.96
CA PRO A 442 -7.69 -2.10 -12.80
C PRO A 442 -8.41 -2.10 -11.44
N GLY A 443 -8.31 -0.99 -10.71
CA GLY A 443 -8.98 -0.90 -9.42
C GLY A 443 -8.33 0.11 -8.49
N PRO A 444 -8.80 0.14 -7.24
CA PRO A 444 -8.28 1.07 -6.25
C PRO A 444 -6.91 0.60 -5.72
N GLU A 445 -6.03 1.56 -5.46
CA GLU A 445 -4.56 1.37 -5.35
C GLU A 445 -4.05 1.38 -3.90
N THR A 446 -4.90 1.10 -2.90
CA THR A 446 -4.43 1.05 -1.51
C THR A 446 -3.87 -0.32 -1.15
N VAL A 447 -2.94 -0.34 -0.19
CA VAL A 447 -2.32 -1.57 0.34
C VAL A 447 -3.38 -2.61 0.71
N ILE A 448 -4.46 -2.21 1.38
CA ILE A 448 -5.50 -3.12 1.86
C ILE A 448 -6.41 -3.66 0.75
N GLU A 449 -6.60 -2.90 -0.33
CA GLU A 449 -7.35 -3.34 -1.51
C GLU A 449 -6.53 -4.34 -2.33
N ALA A 450 -5.22 -4.09 -2.46
CA ALA A 450 -4.32 -5.05 -3.08
C ALA A 450 -4.30 -6.39 -2.34
N MET A 451 -4.33 -6.35 -1.00
CA MET A 451 -4.47 -7.55 -0.17
C MET A 451 -5.85 -8.22 -0.35
N SER A 452 -6.93 -7.45 -0.48
CA SER A 452 -8.29 -7.98 -0.69
C SER A 452 -8.40 -8.74 -2.01
N GLY A 453 -7.91 -8.15 -3.10
CA GLY A 453 -7.85 -8.82 -4.41
C GLY A 453 -7.02 -10.10 -4.35
N ALA A 454 -5.86 -10.07 -3.69
CA ALA A 454 -5.03 -11.26 -3.50
C ALA A 454 -5.77 -12.37 -2.75
N LYS A 455 -6.46 -12.05 -1.65
CA LYS A 455 -7.25 -13.02 -0.89
C LYS A 455 -8.36 -13.68 -1.70
N ASN A 456 -8.97 -12.91 -2.60
CA ASN A 456 -9.98 -13.46 -3.50
C ASN A 456 -9.36 -14.45 -4.50
N ALA A 457 -8.24 -14.06 -5.13
CA ALA A 457 -7.50 -14.93 -6.04
C ALA A 457 -6.98 -16.21 -5.36
N VAL A 458 -6.44 -16.11 -4.15
CA VAL A 458 -5.95 -17.28 -3.38
C VAL A 458 -7.06 -18.30 -3.13
N LYS A 459 -8.26 -17.85 -2.77
CA LYS A 459 -9.40 -18.76 -2.57
C LYS A 459 -9.68 -19.57 -3.84
N ASP A 460 -9.66 -18.91 -5.00
CA ASP A 460 -9.91 -19.56 -6.27
C ASP A 460 -8.76 -20.48 -6.70
N ILE A 461 -7.50 -20.06 -6.52
CA ILE A 461 -6.30 -20.90 -6.74
C ILE A 461 -6.39 -22.18 -5.92
N HIS A 462 -6.70 -22.06 -4.63
CA HIS A 462 -6.79 -23.21 -3.74
C HIS A 462 -7.90 -24.19 -4.17
N LEU A 463 -9.08 -23.66 -4.54
CA LEU A 463 -10.18 -24.48 -5.06
C LEU A 463 -9.82 -25.15 -6.39
N TYR A 464 -9.14 -24.45 -7.28
CA TYR A 464 -8.65 -25.00 -8.54
C TYR A 464 -7.68 -26.16 -8.28
N LEU A 465 -6.70 -25.98 -7.40
CA LEU A 465 -5.71 -27.01 -7.07
C LEU A 465 -6.33 -28.25 -6.40
N LYS A 466 -7.31 -28.06 -5.50
CA LYS A 466 -8.06 -29.18 -4.89
C LYS A 466 -8.84 -30.00 -5.90
N ARG A 467 -9.54 -29.35 -6.85
CA ARG A 467 -10.28 -30.06 -7.90
C ARG A 467 -9.38 -30.89 -8.82
N GLN A 468 -8.14 -30.44 -9.03
CA GLN A 468 -7.15 -31.21 -9.80
C GLN A 468 -6.66 -32.44 -9.04
N GLU A 469 -6.58 -32.35 -7.71
CA GLU A 469 -6.32 -33.52 -6.87
C GLU A 469 -7.45 -34.54 -7.01
N GLU A 470 -8.71 -34.14 -6.82
CA GLU A 470 -9.89 -35.00 -6.96
C GLU A 470 -10.05 -35.61 -8.36
N ARG A 471 -9.75 -34.86 -9.42
CA ARG A 471 -9.75 -35.39 -10.80
C ARG A 471 -8.63 -36.39 -11.07
N GLY A 472 -7.50 -36.28 -10.36
CA GLY A 472 -6.44 -37.29 -10.38
C GLY A 472 -6.86 -38.63 -9.76
N TRP A 473 -7.97 -38.67 -9.01
CA TRP A 473 -8.59 -39.89 -8.48
C TRP A 473 -9.70 -40.46 -9.39
N VAL A 474 -10.03 -39.80 -10.51
CA VAL A 474 -10.98 -40.30 -11.51
C VAL A 474 -10.22 -40.69 -12.77
N LEU A 475 -9.42 -41.77 -12.66
CA LEU A 475 -8.86 -42.66 -13.67
C LEU A 475 -7.90 -43.58 -12.87
N ASP A 476 -8.43 -44.58 -12.17
CA ASP A 476 -8.53 -45.92 -12.75
C ASP A 476 -9.69 -46.73 -12.13
N PRO A 477 -10.85 -46.84 -12.81
CA PRO A 477 -11.75 -47.94 -12.58
C PRO A 477 -11.51 -49.02 -13.65
N VAL A 478 -11.01 -50.16 -13.16
CA VAL A 478 -11.36 -51.53 -13.61
C VAL A 478 -10.46 -52.13 -14.70
N LEU A 479 -9.38 -52.76 -14.23
CA LEU A 479 -9.13 -54.21 -14.36
C LEU A 479 -10.20 -55.03 -15.13
N THR A 480 -9.72 -55.88 -16.05
CA THR A 480 -10.38 -56.98 -16.80
C THR A 480 -10.88 -56.57 -18.19
N TRP A 481 -10.50 -57.25 -19.28
CA TRP A 481 -10.51 -58.70 -19.51
C TRP A 481 -9.34 -59.25 -20.36
N LYS A 482 -9.09 -60.55 -20.14
CA LYS A 482 -8.17 -61.48 -20.82
C LYS A 482 -8.48 -61.68 -22.31
N PHE A 483 -7.46 -62.11 -23.06
CA PHE A 483 -7.56 -63.31 -23.90
C PHE A 483 -6.77 -64.44 -23.22
#